data_AF-A0AAV0I4Z5-F1
#
_entry.id   AF-A0AAV0I4Z5-F1
#
_cell.length_a   1.000
_cell.length_b   1.000
_cell.length_c   1.000
_cell.angle_alpha   90.00
_cell.angle_beta   90.00
_cell.angle_gamma   90.00
#
_symmetry.space_group_name_H-M   'P 1'
#
loop_
_entity.id
_entity.type
_entity.pdbx_description
1 polymer ?
#
loop_
_entity_poly.entity_id
_entity_poly.type
_entity_poly.pdbx_seq_one_letter_code
_entity_poly.pdbx_strand_id
1 'polypeptide(L)'
;RGCLLIATGVDGNRRIFPLAFALVEGENSLSWAWFFDQLHEHVTQREDITIISDRHAGIRNAVGGFPDEWGWRWRWCIRHWLANFQHKFGKKKDIKNQLWNAAVAHQPKKYEQKMKTIRQTHRAG
;
A
#
# COMPACT_ATOMS: atom_id res chain seq x y z
N ARG A 1 -22.74 -3.20 6.68
CA ARG A 1 -22.20 -3.75 5.43
C ARG A 1 -20.73 -4.03 5.69
N GLY A 2 -20.32 -5.29 5.92
CA GLY A 2 -18.97 -5.59 6.42
C GLY A 2 -17.86 -5.48 5.38
N CYS A 3 -16.61 -5.54 5.84
CA CYS A 3 -15.39 -5.56 5.04
C CYS A 3 -14.49 -6.71 5.52
N LEU A 4 -13.78 -7.37 4.59
CA LEU A 4 -12.78 -8.39 4.90
C LEU A 4 -11.39 -7.76 4.80
N LEU A 5 -10.67 -7.74 5.92
CA LEU A 5 -9.27 -7.33 5.98
C LEU A 5 -8.39 -8.58 5.91
N ILE A 6 -7.28 -8.52 5.17
CA ILE A 6 -6.34 -9.64 5.01
C ILE A 6 -4.92 -9.10 5.10
N ALA A 7 -4.09 -9.73 5.94
CA ALA A 7 -2.65 -9.57 5.94
C ALA A 7 -2.00 -10.78 5.27
N THR A 8 -1.02 -10.53 4.41
CA THR A 8 -0.25 -11.59 3.73
C THR A 8 1.24 -11.36 3.91
N GLY A 9 1.98 -12.44 4.12
CA GLY A 9 3.44 -12.46 4.15
C GLY A 9 4.03 -12.98 2.85
N VAL A 10 5.36 -12.91 2.74
CA VAL A 10 6.14 -13.54 1.67
C VAL A 10 7.15 -14.48 2.30
N ASP A 11 7.15 -15.75 1.89
CA ASP A 11 8.07 -16.76 2.42
C ASP A 11 9.46 -16.70 1.74
N GLY A 12 10.39 -17.54 2.19
CA GLY A 12 11.73 -17.65 1.60
C GLY A 12 11.75 -18.05 0.12
N ASN A 13 10.64 -18.61 -0.38
CA ASN A 13 10.45 -18.99 -1.77
C ASN A 13 9.70 -17.92 -2.59
N ARG A 14 9.54 -16.72 -2.03
CA ARG A 14 8.82 -15.59 -2.66
C ARG A 14 7.34 -15.86 -2.92
N ARG A 15 6.73 -16.81 -2.19
CA ARG A 15 5.30 -17.10 -2.29
C ARG A 15 4.53 -16.25 -1.29
N ILE A 16 3.40 -15.73 -1.75
CA ILE A 16 2.47 -15.00 -0.88
C ILE A 16 1.67 -16.03 -0.10
N PHE A 17 1.55 -15.84 1.22
CA PHE A 17 0.71 -16.66 2.07
C PHE A 17 -0.08 -15.79 3.06
N PRO A 18 -1.32 -16.18 3.45
CA PRO A 18 -2.11 -15.43 4.42
C PRO A 18 -1.50 -15.53 5.82
N LEU A 19 -1.45 -14.40 6.52
CA LEU A 19 -1.00 -14.31 7.92
C LEU A 19 -2.18 -14.22 8.88
N ALA A 20 -3.14 -13.34 8.57
CA ALA A 20 -4.35 -13.13 9.36
C ALA A 20 -5.46 -12.54 8.49
N PHE A 21 -6.69 -12.68 8.95
CA PHE A 21 -7.85 -12.05 8.35
C PHE A 21 -8.84 -11.60 9.43
N ALA A 22 -9.67 -10.60 9.12
CA ALA A 22 -10.72 -10.13 10.01
C ALA A 22 -11.95 -9.69 9.22
N LEU A 23 -13.14 -10.01 9.75
CA LEU A 23 -14.39 -9.44 9.30
C LEU A 23 -14.71 -8.23 10.19
N VAL A 24 -14.77 -7.06 9.58
CA VAL A 24 -15.01 -5.78 10.28
C VAL A 24 -16.24 -5.08 9.73
N GLU A 25 -16.76 -4.11 10.48
CA GLU A 25 -17.96 -3.37 10.09
C GLU A 25 -17.77 -2.50 8.84
N GLY A 26 -16.52 -2.11 8.52
CA GLY A 26 -16.20 -1.37 7.32
C GLY A 26 -14.71 -1.06 7.17
N GLU A 27 -14.32 -0.58 5.99
CA GLU A 27 -12.95 -0.12 5.74
C GLU A 27 -12.77 1.30 6.31
N ASN A 28 -12.49 1.41 7.61
CA ASN A 28 -12.35 2.70 8.31
C ASN A 28 -11.13 2.72 9.24
N SER A 29 -10.79 3.90 9.78
CA SER A 29 -9.59 4.09 10.62
C SER A 29 -9.58 3.19 11.86
N LEU A 30 -10.73 3.02 12.54
CA LEU A 30 -10.82 2.22 13.76
C LEU A 30 -10.62 0.73 13.46
N SER A 31 -11.25 0.24 12.40
CA SER A 31 -11.09 -1.16 11.99
C SER A 31 -9.66 -1.48 11.55
N TRP A 32 -8.97 -0.56 10.88
CA TRP A 32 -7.56 -0.75 10.51
C TRP A 32 -6.62 -0.66 11.72
N ALA A 33 -6.82 0.31 12.61
CA ALA A 33 -6.00 0.45 13.82
C ALA A 33 -6.07 -0.82 14.67
N TRP A 34 -7.30 -1.25 14.99
CA TRP A 34 -7.53 -2.50 15.71
C TRP A 34 -6.89 -3.69 14.99
N PHE A 35 -7.04 -3.83 13.67
CA PHE A 35 -6.44 -4.94 12.94
C PHE A 35 -4.90 -4.92 13.01
N PHE A 36 -4.26 -3.75 12.95
CA PHE A 36 -2.81 -3.64 13.12
C PHE A 36 -2.36 -3.97 14.55
N ASP A 37 -3.11 -3.56 15.58
CA ASP A 37 -2.84 -3.94 16.97
C ASP A 37 -2.87 -5.47 17.11
N GLN A 38 -3.88 -6.13 16.54
CA GLN A 38 -3.98 -7.59 16.56
C GLN A 38 -2.84 -8.28 15.81
N LEU A 39 -2.36 -7.70 14.69
CA LEU A 39 -1.19 -8.23 13.99
C LEU A 39 0.07 -8.09 14.83
N HIS A 40 0.28 -6.94 15.47
CA HIS A 40 1.45 -6.71 16.30
C HIS A 40 1.46 -7.62 17.53
N GLU A 41 0.32 -7.74 18.21
CA GLU A 41 0.18 -8.54 19.44
C GLU A 41 0.26 -10.05 19.19
N HIS A 42 -0.43 -10.54 18.16
CA HIS A 42 -0.65 -11.99 18.01
C HIS A 42 0.10 -12.62 16.83
N VAL A 43 0.58 -11.83 15.86
CA VAL A 43 1.29 -12.38 14.69
C VAL A 43 2.79 -12.14 14.81
N THR A 44 3.22 -10.93 15.13
CA THR A 44 4.67 -10.62 15.19
C THR A 44 4.95 -9.29 15.88
N GLN A 45 5.92 -9.28 16.78
CA GLN A 45 6.47 -8.07 17.43
C GLN A 45 7.82 -7.64 16.82
N ARG A 46 8.21 -8.19 15.67
CA ARG A 46 9.44 -7.81 14.98
C ARG A 46 9.39 -6.33 14.57
N GLU A 47 10.45 -5.60 14.89
CA GLU A 47 10.57 -4.18 14.57
C GLU A 47 10.88 -3.92 13.08
N ASP A 48 11.49 -4.89 12.38
CA ASP A 48 11.97 -4.73 11.00
C ASP A 48 10.90 -4.96 9.92
N ILE A 49 9.64 -4.72 10.24
CA ILE A 49 8.51 -4.95 9.34
C ILE A 49 8.21 -3.72 8.47
N THR A 50 7.87 -3.97 7.20
CA THR A 50 7.30 -2.95 6.31
C THR A 50 5.92 -3.39 5.85
N ILE A 51 4.89 -2.66 6.25
CA ILE A 51 3.53 -2.83 5.75
C ILE A 51 3.42 -2.18 4.37
N ILE A 52 2.87 -2.94 3.41
CA ILE A 52 2.60 -2.47 2.05
C ILE A 52 1.09 -2.60 1.79
N SER A 53 0.38 -1.48 1.71
CA SER A 53 -1.09 -1.47 1.63
C SER A 53 -1.64 -0.56 0.53
N ASP A 54 -2.97 -0.52 0.36
CA ASP A 54 -3.61 0.54 -0.41
C ASP A 54 -3.46 1.92 0.28
N ARG A 55 -3.84 2.98 -0.44
CA ARG A 55 -3.84 4.39 -0.05
C ARG A 55 -5.12 4.84 0.66
N HIS A 56 -5.98 3.92 1.07
CA HIS A 56 -7.22 4.23 1.77
C HIS A 56 -6.96 5.12 2.99
N ALA A 57 -7.81 6.12 3.23
CA ALA A 57 -7.61 7.11 4.29
C ALA A 57 -7.58 6.46 5.68
N GLY A 58 -8.43 5.43 5.91
CA GLY A 58 -8.44 4.66 7.16
C GLY A 58 -7.09 4.01 7.48
N ILE A 59 -6.40 3.45 6.47
CA ILE A 59 -5.07 2.84 6.67
C ILE A 59 -4.05 3.90 7.04
N ARG A 60 -4.04 5.03 6.32
CA ARG A 60 -3.12 6.14 6.59
C ARG A 60 -3.26 6.66 8.02
N ASN A 61 -4.50 6.81 8.46
CA ASN A 61 -4.81 7.29 9.81
C ASN A 61 -4.37 6.26 10.87
N ALA A 62 -4.64 4.97 10.65
CA ALA A 62 -4.24 3.90 11.56
C ALA A 62 -2.72 3.81 11.71
N VAL A 63 -1.98 3.83 10.59
CA VAL A 63 -0.51 3.82 10.59
C VAL A 63 0.07 5.05 11.29
N GLY A 64 -0.57 6.21 11.14
CA GLY A 64 -0.12 7.44 11.80
C GLY A 64 -0.23 7.40 13.33
N GLY A 65 -0.96 6.43 13.89
CA GLY A 65 -1.07 6.19 15.33
C GLY A 65 -0.21 5.03 15.84
N PHE A 66 0.65 4.44 15.00
CA PHE A 66 1.55 3.38 15.46
C PHE A 66 2.51 3.91 16.53
N PRO A 67 2.68 3.18 17.65
CA PRO A 67 3.72 3.50 18.61
C PRO A 67 5.12 3.40 17.98
N ASP A 68 6.02 4.33 18.35
CA ASP A 68 7.37 4.37 17.81
C ASP A 68 8.14 3.06 18.12
N GLU A 69 7.85 2.44 19.27
CA GLU A 69 8.44 1.17 19.70
C GLU A 69 8.12 -0.01 18.79
N TRP A 70 7.07 0.07 17.95
CA TRP A 70 6.81 -0.99 16.98
C TRP A 70 7.90 -1.04 15.91
N GLY A 71 8.58 0.07 15.62
CA GLY A 71 9.61 0.14 14.56
C GLY A 71 9.08 -0.08 13.13
N TRP A 72 7.77 -0.30 12.96
CA TRP A 72 7.17 -0.66 11.68
C TRP A 72 7.20 0.49 10.69
N ARG A 73 7.51 0.16 9.43
CA ARG A 73 7.48 1.10 8.30
C ARG A 73 6.23 0.88 7.47
N TRP A 74 5.76 1.94 6.81
CA TRP A 74 4.63 1.87 5.89
C TRP A 74 4.95 2.41 4.51
N ARG A 75 4.47 1.72 3.47
CA ARG A 75 4.63 2.08 2.06
C ARG A 75 3.35 1.80 1.28
N TRP A 76 3.14 2.54 0.20
CA TRP A 76 2.02 2.30 -0.71
C TRP A 76 2.33 1.13 -1.65
N CYS A 77 1.34 0.26 -1.80
CA CYS A 77 1.37 -0.83 -2.76
C CYS A 77 1.27 -0.26 -4.19
N ILE A 78 2.32 -0.47 -4.98
CA ILE A 78 2.32 -0.04 -6.39
C ILE A 78 1.20 -0.70 -7.19
N ARG A 79 0.81 -1.93 -6.85
CA ARG A 79 -0.30 -2.63 -7.52
C ARG A 79 -1.63 -1.91 -7.32
N HIS A 80 -1.95 -1.53 -6.07
CA HIS A 80 -3.17 -0.77 -5.77
C HIS A 80 -3.08 0.66 -6.31
N TRP A 81 -1.90 1.27 -6.24
CA TRP A 81 -1.69 2.60 -6.81
C TRP A 81 -1.94 2.61 -8.33
N LEU A 82 -1.43 1.61 -9.06
CA LEU A 82 -1.71 1.42 -10.48
C LEU A 82 -3.21 1.23 -10.74
N ALA A 83 -3.89 0.39 -9.95
CA ALA A 83 -5.33 0.16 -10.10
C ALA A 83 -6.13 1.46 -9.91
N ASN A 84 -5.84 2.23 -8.86
CA ASN A 84 -6.46 3.52 -8.58
C ASN A 84 -6.15 4.55 -9.69
N PHE A 85 -4.92 4.54 -10.21
CA PHE A 85 -4.52 5.42 -11.30
C PHE A 85 -5.22 5.08 -12.61
N GLN A 86 -5.35 3.79 -12.95
CA GLN A 86 -6.11 3.33 -14.12
C GLN A 86 -7.61 3.60 -13.99
N HIS A 87 -8.16 3.54 -12.77
CA HIS A 87 -9.54 3.93 -12.52
C HIS A 87 -9.77 5.41 -12.82
N LYS A 88 -8.83 6.28 -12.42
CA LYS A 88 -8.94 7.74 -12.63
C LYS A 88 -8.65 8.20 -14.07
N PHE A 89 -7.66 7.60 -14.74
CA PHE A 89 -7.16 8.09 -16.03
C PHE A 89 -7.41 7.13 -17.20
N GLY A 90 -8.16 6.05 -16.96
CA GLY A 90 -8.48 5.02 -17.95
C GLY A 90 -7.44 3.91 -18.07
N LYS A 91 -7.85 2.79 -18.68
CA LYS A 91 -7.06 1.55 -18.78
C LYS A 91 -6.08 1.52 -19.96
N LYS A 92 -5.38 2.62 -20.26
CA LYS A 92 -4.38 2.61 -21.33
C LYS A 92 -3.12 1.87 -20.88
N LYS A 93 -2.56 0.99 -21.73
CA LYS A 93 -1.30 0.26 -21.45
C LYS A 93 -0.13 1.21 -21.14
N ASP A 94 -0.09 2.34 -21.83
CA ASP A 94 0.95 3.36 -21.70
C ASP A 94 1.04 3.93 -20.26
N ILE A 95 -0.12 4.27 -19.68
CA ILE A 95 -0.25 4.74 -18.28
C ILE A 95 0.39 3.76 -17.28
N LYS A 96 0.05 2.47 -17.41
CA LYS A 96 0.53 1.43 -16.50
C LYS A 96 2.05 1.32 -16.56
N ASN A 97 2.60 1.32 -17.78
CA ASN A 97 4.04 1.19 -18.01
C ASN A 97 4.80 2.42 -17.51
N GLN A 98 4.29 3.63 -17.75
CA GLN A 98 4.92 4.86 -17.28
C GLN A 98 4.99 4.90 -15.75
N LEU A 99 3.89 4.61 -15.05
CA LEU A 99 3.87 4.61 -13.60
C LEU A 99 4.74 3.49 -13.01
N TRP A 100 4.73 2.29 -13.60
CA TRP A 100 5.62 1.20 -13.20
C TRP A 100 7.10 1.59 -13.37
N ASN A 101 7.46 2.14 -14.53
CA ASN A 101 8.82 2.58 -14.82
C ASN A 101 9.30 3.68 -13.86
N ALA A 102 8.40 4.55 -13.42
CA ALA A 102 8.70 5.53 -12.38
C ALA A 102 8.93 4.84 -11.04
N ALA A 103 8.04 3.93 -10.63
CA ALA A 103 8.11 3.25 -9.33
C ALA A 103 9.37 2.39 -9.15
N VAL A 104 9.90 1.79 -10.22
CA VAL A 104 11.13 0.98 -10.19
C VAL A 104 12.40 1.80 -10.45
N ALA A 105 12.33 3.13 -10.54
CA ALA A 105 13.50 3.96 -10.78
C ALA A 105 14.40 4.05 -9.53
N HIS A 106 15.62 3.53 -9.62
CA HIS A 106 16.60 3.53 -8.53
C HIS A 106 17.35 4.88 -8.34
N GLN A 107 17.13 5.87 -9.20
CA GLN A 107 17.79 7.17 -9.13
C GLN A 107 16.75 8.30 -9.05
N PRO A 108 16.86 9.22 -8.07
CA PRO A 108 15.92 10.34 -7.92
C PRO A 108 15.73 11.13 -9.22
N LYS A 109 16.82 11.46 -9.91
CA LYS A 109 16.79 12.17 -11.20
C LYS A 109 15.97 11.43 -12.28
N LYS A 110 16.12 10.11 -12.38
CA LYS A 110 15.35 9.28 -13.34
C LYS A 110 13.88 9.18 -12.93
N TYR A 111 13.60 9.09 -11.63
CA TYR A 111 12.24 9.12 -11.11
C TYR A 111 11.54 10.44 -11.47
N GLU A 112 12.18 11.56 -11.17
CA GLU A 112 11.65 12.91 -11.44
C GLU A 112 11.37 13.13 -12.93
N GLN A 113 12.28 12.70 -13.80
CA GLN A 113 12.08 12.76 -15.25
C GLN A 113 10.82 12.00 -15.68
N LYS A 114 10.64 10.75 -15.21
CA LYS A 114 9.47 9.94 -15.53
C LYS A 114 8.18 10.54 -14.96
N MET A 115 8.23 11.06 -13.74
CA MET A 115 7.09 11.75 -13.12
C MET A 115 6.71 13.02 -13.89
N LYS A 116 7.68 13.76 -14.43
CA LYS A 116 7.43 14.92 -15.29
C LYS A 116 6.70 14.50 -16.58
N THR A 117 7.12 13.41 -17.22
CA THR A 117 6.43 12.85 -18.39
C THR A 117 4.99 12.47 -18.06
N ILE A 118 4.75 11.72 -16.97
CA ILE A 118 3.39 11.33 -16.55
C ILE A 118 2.49 12.56 -16.35
N ARG A 119 3.00 13.61 -15.70
CA ARG A 119 2.25 14.86 -15.46
C ARG A 119 1.92 15.62 -16.74
N GLN A 120 2.79 15.56 -17.75
CA GLN A 120 2.57 16.19 -19.06
C GLN A 120 1.53 15.43 -19.88
N THR A 121 1.62 14.09 -19.91
CA THR A 121 0.73 13.21 -20.68
C THR A 121 -0.68 13.12 -20.09
N HIS A 122 -0.81 13.27 -18.76
CA HIS A 122 -2.07 13.10 -18.04
C HIS A 122 -2.47 14.35 -17.25
N ARG A 123 -2.32 15.55 -17.83
CA ARG A 123 -2.86 16.78 -17.23
C ARG A 123 -4.32 16.54 -16.87
N ALA A 124 -4.65 16.72 -15.59
CA ALA A 124 -6.03 16.74 -15.16
C ALA A 124 -6.72 17.87 -15.92
N GLY A 125 -7.77 17.52 -16.68
CA GLY A 125 -8.84 18.48 -16.95
C GLY A 125 -9.57 18.79 -15.65
#